data_AF-A0AA46PIH8-F1
#
_entry.id   AF-A0AA46PIH8-F1
#
_cell.length_a   1.000
_cell.length_b   1.000
_cell.length_c   1.000
_cell.angle_alpha   90.00
_cell.angle_beta   90.00
_cell.angle_gamma   90.00
#
_symmetry.space_group_name_H-M   'P 1'
#
loop_
_entity.id
_entity.type
_entity.pdbx_description
1 polymer ?
#
loop_
_entity_poly.entity_id
_entity_poly.type
_entity_poly.pdbx_seq_one_letter_code
_entity_poly.pdbx_strand_id
1 'polypeptide(L)'
;MRNLTLSRFSAIAVAIAAMSTGSAMAAEKLYGGGATFPAQPYVGNTYTAVTPNARLSTNAGNTAGSGSTTAALGSGSVFLTYSNGSSNKVSYCQTGSGFGKNTLAGSTAANQACNDFSTSPLGLSAAASAPDFIGTDAPYSTSDYNAFLNGGNAAGRVGIVQVPTLAGAIALPQSTPTASFNLTAAQVCQIYSGLVSDWSSVSGSGTSGPIKIVYRTDGSGTTFAFTSYLARTCNGTSNVPSGFTFTPNQTFNSALPGGVSGVYGSRAIGASGNNGVVTSVRVTNSNALGYADVGEVLLQAARYVTVAGFDPKNFGKDSSGNPAPVTLAASALLSGRVLDGATVNAVPGSGSTAVKNCVRLVNPSAAITNAYPIAAITYLAGFTSGNGSTAHVQAVKDLFNIFYNTSTRPALPDGFAYLGGITASAQNTVNTCVQ
;
A
#
# COMPACT_ATOMS: atom_id res chain seq x y z
N MET A 1 58.42 48.44 -61.21
CA MET A 1 58.97 48.65 -59.86
C MET A 1 58.04 49.56 -59.06
N ARG A 2 57.23 48.99 -58.16
CA ARG A 2 56.87 49.55 -56.84
C ARG A 2 55.89 48.59 -56.15
N ASN A 3 56.41 47.90 -55.13
CA ASN A 3 55.64 47.19 -54.13
C ASN A 3 54.92 48.20 -53.23
N LEU A 4 53.67 47.93 -52.86
CA LEU A 4 53.13 48.32 -51.57
C LEU A 4 52.02 47.35 -51.15
N THR A 5 52.34 46.61 -50.10
CA THR A 5 51.49 45.72 -49.30
C THR A 5 50.37 46.49 -48.61
N LEU A 6 49.11 46.06 -48.79
CA LEU A 6 48.01 46.43 -47.90
C LEU A 6 47.41 45.18 -47.23
N SER A 7 47.42 45.21 -45.90
CA SER A 7 46.88 44.24 -44.97
C SER A 7 45.38 44.00 -45.18
N ARG A 8 44.98 42.73 -45.23
CA ARG A 8 43.58 42.30 -45.18
C ARG A 8 43.17 42.09 -43.73
N PHE A 9 42.46 43.05 -43.14
CA PHE A 9 41.62 42.79 -41.97
C PHE A 9 40.21 42.44 -42.46
N SER A 10 39.89 41.14 -42.48
CA SER A 10 38.52 40.66 -42.63
C SER A 10 37.91 40.50 -41.24
N ALA A 11 36.90 41.32 -40.94
CA ALA A 11 36.02 41.14 -39.79
C ALA A 11 35.16 39.89 -40.02
N ILE A 12 35.34 38.87 -39.18
CA ILE A 12 34.40 37.74 -39.08
C ILE A 12 33.50 38.03 -37.88
N ALA A 13 32.24 38.36 -38.17
CA ALA A 13 31.17 38.37 -37.19
C ALA A 13 30.89 36.91 -36.77
N VAL A 14 31.18 36.59 -35.51
CA VAL A 14 30.74 35.33 -34.88
C VAL A 14 29.48 35.63 -34.10
N ALA A 15 28.34 35.19 -34.64
CA ALA A 15 27.15 34.93 -33.86
C ALA A 15 26.41 33.75 -34.52
N ILE A 16 26.29 32.64 -33.79
CA ILE A 16 25.01 32.12 -33.30
C ILE A 16 25.36 30.89 -32.46
N ALA A 17 25.17 31.06 -31.15
CA ALA A 17 25.12 29.96 -30.21
C ALA A 17 23.88 29.10 -30.54
N ALA A 18 24.08 27.92 -31.09
CA ALA A 18 23.08 26.85 -31.01
C ALA A 18 23.18 26.24 -29.61
N MET A 19 22.70 26.97 -28.60
CA MET A 19 22.30 26.32 -27.35
C MET A 19 21.09 25.47 -27.72
N SER A 20 21.27 24.15 -27.74
CA SER A 20 20.16 23.22 -27.66
C SER A 20 19.42 23.52 -26.36
N THR A 21 18.41 24.38 -26.43
CA THR A 21 17.37 24.44 -25.43
C THR A 21 16.66 23.09 -25.53
N GLY A 22 17.18 22.11 -24.79
CA GLY A 22 16.43 20.92 -24.47
C GLY A 22 15.10 21.43 -23.93
N SER A 23 14.03 21.21 -24.70
CA SER A 23 12.70 21.66 -24.33
C SER A 23 12.48 21.16 -22.91
N ALA A 24 12.33 22.06 -21.94
CA ALA A 24 12.02 21.65 -20.58
C ALA A 24 10.68 20.91 -20.67
N MET A 25 10.73 19.58 -20.62
CA MET A 25 9.52 18.76 -20.67
C MET A 25 8.68 19.18 -19.48
N ALA A 26 7.41 19.53 -19.74
CA ALA A 26 6.50 19.95 -18.70
C ALA A 26 6.43 18.86 -17.61
N ALA A 27 6.39 19.27 -16.35
CA ALA A 27 6.30 18.35 -15.23
C ALA A 27 5.04 17.46 -15.35
N GLU A 28 5.24 16.14 -15.32
CA GLU A 28 4.13 15.18 -15.28
C GLU A 28 3.48 15.17 -13.90
N LYS A 29 2.16 14.97 -13.86
CA LYS A 29 1.39 14.85 -12.62
C LYS A 29 0.77 13.46 -12.57
N LEU A 30 1.16 12.68 -11.57
CA LEU A 30 0.66 11.32 -11.39
C LEU A 30 -0.40 11.27 -10.28
N TYR A 31 -1.51 10.60 -10.55
CA TYR A 31 -2.64 10.48 -9.67
C TYR A 31 -2.88 9.01 -9.33
N GLY A 32 -2.73 8.66 -8.05
CA GLY A 32 -2.99 7.32 -7.58
C GLY A 32 -3.72 7.28 -6.25
N GLY A 33 -3.92 6.07 -5.76
CA GLY A 33 -4.58 5.82 -4.49
C GLY A 33 -4.75 4.33 -4.22
N GLY A 34 -5.59 3.99 -3.24
CA GLY A 34 -5.83 2.61 -2.85
C GLY A 34 -5.40 2.33 -1.43
N ALA A 35 -4.58 1.30 -1.23
CA ALA A 35 -4.12 0.81 0.06
C ALA A 35 -3.82 1.90 1.09
N THR A 36 -4.35 1.73 2.30
CA THR A 36 -4.07 2.63 3.43
C THR A 36 -2.88 2.15 4.27
N PHE A 37 -2.48 0.89 4.15
CA PHE A 37 -1.35 0.31 4.87
C PHE A 37 0.01 0.99 4.59
N PRO A 38 0.37 1.35 3.34
CA PRO A 38 1.66 1.97 3.06
C PRO A 38 1.59 3.50 3.11
N ALA A 39 0.52 4.09 3.66
CA ALA A 39 0.29 5.53 3.58
C ALA A 39 1.47 6.33 4.14
N GLN A 40 1.92 6.03 5.36
CA GLN A 40 3.05 6.76 5.95
C GLN A 40 4.35 6.61 5.13
N PRO A 41 4.80 5.41 4.71
CA PRO A 41 5.92 5.28 3.77
C PRO A 41 5.75 6.07 2.46
N TYR A 42 4.55 6.04 1.88
CA TYR A 42 4.30 6.64 0.56
C TYR A 42 4.26 8.15 0.63
N VAL A 43 3.47 8.71 1.56
CA VAL A 43 3.15 10.14 1.58
C VAL A 43 3.59 10.89 2.83
N GLY A 44 4.19 10.21 3.81
CA GLY A 44 4.62 10.84 5.07
C GLY A 44 3.46 10.96 6.05
N ASN A 45 3.58 11.83 7.05
CA ASN A 45 2.66 11.89 8.20
C ASN A 45 1.78 13.14 8.25
N THR A 46 1.90 14.04 7.29
CA THR A 46 1.15 15.31 7.22
C THR A 46 -0.37 15.11 7.16
N TYR A 47 -0.84 13.95 6.68
CA TYR A 47 -2.26 13.63 6.57
C TYR A 47 -2.97 13.48 7.93
N THR A 48 -2.23 13.21 9.02
CA THR A 48 -2.78 13.19 10.39
C THR A 48 -2.63 14.54 11.11
N ALA A 49 -2.06 15.55 10.47
CA ALA A 49 -1.84 16.89 11.05
C ALA A 49 -2.96 17.89 10.69
N VAL A 50 -4.02 17.44 10.02
CA VAL A 50 -5.18 18.23 9.63
C VAL A 50 -6.45 17.63 10.22
N THR A 51 -7.51 18.43 10.38
CA THR A 51 -8.78 17.97 11.00
C THR A 51 -9.96 18.31 10.07
N PRO A 52 -10.76 17.31 9.64
CA PRO A 52 -10.53 15.86 9.77
C PRO A 52 -9.20 15.41 9.13
N ASN A 53 -8.69 14.23 9.51
CA ASN A 53 -7.52 13.63 8.86
C ASN A 53 -7.78 13.50 7.35
N ALA A 54 -6.79 13.85 6.52
CA ALA A 54 -6.92 13.82 5.08
C ALA A 54 -6.74 12.40 4.51
N ARG A 55 -7.50 12.03 3.49
CA ARG A 55 -7.19 10.85 2.65
C ARG A 55 -6.22 11.21 1.53
N LEU A 56 -6.35 12.41 0.95
CA LEU A 56 -5.52 12.88 -0.14
C LEU A 56 -4.26 13.55 0.40
N SER A 57 -3.11 13.03 0.02
CA SER A 57 -1.82 13.73 0.12
C SER A 57 -1.27 14.02 -1.27
N THR A 58 -0.87 15.26 -1.54
CA THR A 58 -0.55 15.69 -2.90
C THR A 58 0.42 16.86 -2.96
N ASN A 59 1.26 16.86 -3.99
CA ASN A 59 1.93 18.06 -4.52
C ASN A 59 1.58 18.30 -6.01
N ALA A 60 0.62 17.56 -6.57
CA ALA A 60 0.16 17.69 -7.96
C ALA A 60 -0.87 18.82 -8.17
N GLY A 61 -1.35 19.43 -7.06
CA GLY A 61 -2.26 20.58 -7.07
C GLY A 61 -3.75 20.23 -7.21
N ASN A 62 -4.12 18.94 -7.14
CA ASN A 62 -5.50 18.52 -6.94
C ASN A 62 -5.95 18.69 -5.48
N THR A 63 -7.27 18.72 -5.26
CA THR A 63 -7.87 18.82 -3.92
C THR A 63 -8.75 17.60 -3.64
N ALA A 64 -9.00 17.30 -2.37
CA ALA A 64 -9.78 16.13 -1.95
C ALA A 64 -11.26 16.20 -2.36
N GLY A 65 -11.76 17.39 -2.72
CA GLY A 65 -13.17 17.65 -2.97
C GLY A 65 -13.69 18.79 -2.09
N SER A 66 -14.90 19.25 -2.36
CA SER A 66 -15.51 20.35 -1.60
C SER A 66 -15.67 19.98 -0.12
N GLY A 67 -15.21 20.86 0.78
CA GLY A 67 -15.32 20.66 2.23
C GLY A 67 -14.41 19.57 2.82
N SER A 68 -13.57 18.93 2.02
CA SER A 68 -12.66 17.86 2.48
C SER A 68 -11.23 18.35 2.65
N THR A 69 -10.55 17.86 3.69
CA THR A 69 -9.14 18.20 3.94
C THR A 69 -8.19 17.54 2.93
N THR A 70 -7.16 18.28 2.53
CA THR A 70 -6.06 17.83 1.69
C THR A 70 -4.75 18.07 2.43
N ALA A 71 -3.81 17.13 2.36
CA ALA A 71 -2.49 17.28 2.95
C ALA A 71 -1.41 17.44 1.86
N ALA A 72 -0.33 18.13 2.19
CA ALA A 72 0.91 18.07 1.40
C ALA A 72 1.58 16.70 1.59
N LEU A 73 2.53 16.34 0.73
CA LEU A 73 3.41 15.19 0.99
C LEU A 73 4.38 15.53 2.13
N GLY A 74 4.55 14.62 3.09
CA GLY A 74 5.45 14.78 4.23
C GLY A 74 6.92 14.48 3.90
N SER A 75 7.82 15.09 4.67
CA SER A 75 9.27 14.89 4.58
C SER A 75 9.67 13.43 4.75
N GLY A 76 10.66 12.97 3.98
CA GLY A 76 11.17 11.59 4.06
C GLY A 76 10.24 10.53 3.46
N SER A 77 9.09 10.92 2.91
CA SER A 77 8.20 10.00 2.20
C SER A 77 8.76 9.64 0.82
N VAL A 78 8.46 8.42 0.36
CA VAL A 78 8.93 7.94 -0.94
C VAL A 78 8.42 8.83 -2.08
N PHE A 79 7.16 9.26 -2.02
CA PHE A 79 6.57 10.06 -3.09
C PHE A 79 7.10 11.50 -3.12
N LEU A 80 7.42 12.09 -1.96
CA LEU A 80 8.10 13.38 -1.95
C LEU A 80 9.53 13.26 -2.49
N THR A 81 10.26 12.20 -2.16
CA THR A 81 11.60 11.95 -2.73
C THR A 81 11.55 11.80 -4.24
N TYR A 82 10.55 11.10 -4.79
CA TYR A 82 10.30 11.03 -6.24
C TYR A 82 10.10 12.43 -6.85
N SER A 83 9.27 13.26 -6.23
CA SER A 83 9.02 14.63 -6.71
C SER A 83 10.18 15.59 -6.53
N ASN A 84 11.10 15.34 -5.60
CA ASN A 84 12.30 16.14 -5.40
C ASN A 84 13.43 15.71 -6.34
N GLY A 85 13.48 14.43 -6.73
CA GLY A 85 14.43 13.90 -7.70
C GLY A 85 14.09 14.21 -9.16
N SER A 86 12.96 14.86 -9.43
CA SER A 86 12.48 15.20 -10.77
C SER A 86 11.66 16.50 -10.76
N SER A 87 11.20 16.96 -11.92
CA SER A 87 10.18 18.01 -11.99
C SER A 87 8.77 17.48 -11.76
N ASN A 88 8.56 16.17 -11.80
CA ASN A 88 7.25 15.52 -11.73
C ASN A 88 6.60 15.66 -10.34
N LYS A 89 5.28 15.50 -10.32
CA LYS A 89 4.45 15.62 -9.12
C LYS A 89 3.55 14.40 -8.98
N VAL A 90 3.07 14.15 -7.77
CA VAL A 90 2.28 12.96 -7.46
C VAL A 90 1.24 13.25 -6.37
N SER A 91 0.13 12.54 -6.46
CA SER A 91 -0.90 12.50 -5.43
C SER A 91 -1.29 11.07 -5.09
N TYR A 92 -1.70 10.85 -3.84
CA TYR A 92 -2.17 9.56 -3.38
C TYR A 92 -3.38 9.71 -2.47
N CYS A 93 -4.48 9.08 -2.87
CA CYS A 93 -5.72 9.04 -2.11
C CYS A 93 -5.89 7.69 -1.37
N GLN A 94 -5.96 7.75 -0.05
CA GLN A 94 -6.10 6.59 0.84
C GLN A 94 -7.54 6.03 0.87
N THR A 95 -7.85 5.08 -0.02
CA THR A 95 -9.23 4.56 -0.24
C THR A 95 -9.45 3.10 0.12
N GLY A 96 -8.38 2.33 0.35
CA GLY A 96 -8.40 0.88 0.49
C GLY A 96 -8.06 0.14 -0.81
N SER A 97 -7.42 -1.02 -0.69
CA SER A 97 -6.93 -1.82 -1.82
C SER A 97 -8.04 -2.25 -2.79
N GLY A 98 -9.22 -2.60 -2.27
CA GLY A 98 -10.38 -2.96 -3.10
C GLY A 98 -10.87 -1.79 -3.94
N PHE A 99 -10.97 -0.59 -3.34
CA PHE A 99 -11.35 0.63 -4.06
C PHE A 99 -10.33 0.96 -5.15
N GLY A 100 -9.03 0.90 -4.83
CA GLY A 100 -7.97 1.10 -5.82
C GLY A 100 -8.09 0.14 -7.00
N LYS A 101 -8.24 -1.16 -6.76
CA LYS A 101 -8.41 -2.16 -7.82
C LYS A 101 -9.67 -1.93 -8.66
N ASN A 102 -10.78 -1.53 -8.04
CA ASN A 102 -12.01 -1.16 -8.77
C ASN A 102 -11.82 0.09 -9.63
N THR A 103 -11.01 1.05 -9.16
CA THR A 103 -10.67 2.25 -9.93
C THR A 103 -9.78 1.90 -11.13
N LEU A 104 -8.80 1.03 -10.94
CA LEU A 104 -7.95 0.54 -12.03
C LEU A 104 -8.74 -0.29 -13.05
N ALA A 105 -9.70 -1.09 -12.59
CA ALA A 105 -10.65 -1.78 -13.46
C ALA A 105 -11.56 -0.81 -14.24
N GLY A 106 -11.79 0.40 -13.74
CA GLY A 106 -12.72 1.36 -14.33
C GLY A 106 -14.17 1.15 -13.88
N SER A 107 -14.39 0.40 -12.79
CA SER A 107 -15.69 0.31 -12.11
C SER A 107 -15.98 1.59 -11.30
N THR A 108 -14.94 2.34 -10.96
CA THR A 108 -15.02 3.64 -10.29
C THR A 108 -14.11 4.62 -11.02
N ALA A 109 -14.59 5.83 -11.29
CA ALA A 109 -13.79 6.84 -11.99
C ALA A 109 -12.83 7.55 -11.03
N ALA A 110 -11.55 7.61 -11.39
CA ALA A 110 -10.51 8.21 -10.55
C ALA A 110 -10.66 9.73 -10.36
N ASN A 111 -11.31 10.42 -11.30
CA ASN A 111 -11.53 11.88 -11.26
C ASN A 111 -12.66 12.34 -10.32
N GLN A 112 -13.30 11.41 -9.61
CA GLN A 112 -14.24 11.77 -8.55
C GLN A 112 -13.51 12.14 -7.26
N ALA A 113 -14.20 12.82 -6.34
CA ALA A 113 -13.61 13.33 -5.10
C ALA A 113 -13.01 12.23 -4.21
N CYS A 114 -11.77 12.43 -3.75
CA CYS A 114 -11.12 11.58 -2.75
C CYS A 114 -11.81 11.62 -1.39
N ASN A 115 -12.40 12.77 -1.05
CA ASN A 115 -12.92 13.12 0.27
C ASN A 115 -11.88 12.97 1.40
N ASP A 116 -12.24 13.31 2.63
CA ASP A 116 -11.45 13.02 3.82
C ASP A 116 -12.00 11.81 4.60
N PHE A 117 -11.44 11.49 5.77
CA PHE A 117 -11.87 10.31 6.53
C PHE A 117 -13.25 10.45 7.20
N SER A 118 -13.91 11.61 7.13
CA SER A 118 -15.28 11.78 7.63
C SER A 118 -16.35 11.17 6.71
N THR A 119 -16.01 10.93 5.45
CA THR A 119 -16.93 10.38 4.44
C THR A 119 -16.26 9.30 3.59
N SER A 120 -17.06 8.57 2.83
CA SER A 120 -16.53 7.56 1.90
C SER A 120 -15.93 8.24 0.67
N PRO A 121 -14.80 7.78 0.14
CA PRO A 121 -14.24 8.30 -1.10
C PRO A 121 -15.17 7.99 -2.28
N LEU A 122 -15.25 8.91 -3.25
CA LEU A 122 -15.96 8.71 -4.52
C LEU A 122 -15.01 8.42 -5.68
N GLY A 123 -13.75 8.88 -5.57
CA GLY A 123 -12.65 8.63 -6.51
C GLY A 123 -11.31 8.90 -5.85
N LEU A 124 -10.32 9.32 -6.64
CA LEU A 124 -8.96 9.59 -6.19
C LEU A 124 -8.58 11.08 -6.33
N SER A 125 -9.53 11.93 -6.74
CA SER A 125 -9.29 13.31 -7.17
C SER A 125 -8.26 13.40 -8.31
N ALA A 126 -8.25 12.44 -9.23
CA ALA A 126 -7.38 12.41 -10.40
C ALA A 126 -7.82 13.41 -11.48
N ALA A 127 -6.91 13.73 -12.41
CA ALA A 127 -7.26 14.56 -13.57
C ALA A 127 -8.12 13.82 -14.62
N ALA A 128 -8.05 12.48 -14.66
CA ALA A 128 -8.76 11.64 -15.62
C ALA A 128 -9.54 10.52 -14.92
N SER A 129 -10.44 9.86 -15.65
CA SER A 129 -11.25 8.75 -15.12
C SER A 129 -10.44 7.49 -14.84
N ALA A 130 -9.30 7.30 -15.52
CA ALA A 130 -8.32 6.26 -15.21
C ALA A 130 -7.26 6.82 -14.25
N PRO A 131 -6.83 6.05 -13.23
CA PRO A 131 -5.69 6.43 -12.39
C PRO A 131 -4.37 6.15 -13.12
N ASP A 132 -3.27 6.75 -12.69
CA ASP A 132 -1.94 6.42 -13.25
C ASP A 132 -1.36 5.17 -12.57
N PHE A 133 -1.69 5.00 -11.28
CA PHE A 133 -1.29 3.85 -10.48
C PHE A 133 -2.20 3.67 -9.27
N ILE A 134 -2.10 2.51 -8.63
CA ILE A 134 -2.69 2.24 -7.32
C ILE A 134 -1.69 1.57 -6.38
N GLY A 135 -1.88 1.75 -5.08
CA GLY A 135 -1.29 0.91 -4.05
C GLY A 135 -2.24 -0.21 -3.65
N THR A 136 -1.73 -1.42 -3.44
CA THR A 136 -2.52 -2.56 -2.94
C THR A 136 -1.69 -3.48 -2.05
N ASP A 137 -2.20 -3.86 -0.88
CA ASP A 137 -1.56 -4.86 0.02
C ASP A 137 -2.24 -6.22 -0.08
N ALA A 138 -3.25 -6.31 -0.95
CA ALA A 138 -3.78 -7.57 -1.42
C ALA A 138 -3.40 -7.72 -2.89
N PRO A 139 -2.62 -8.74 -3.24
CA PRO A 139 -2.35 -9.03 -4.65
C PRO A 139 -3.65 -9.20 -5.44
N TYR A 140 -3.60 -8.92 -6.74
CA TYR A 140 -4.71 -9.27 -7.61
C TYR A 140 -5.09 -10.75 -7.45
N SER A 141 -6.38 -10.98 -7.25
CA SER A 141 -7.03 -12.29 -7.35
C SER A 141 -7.48 -12.56 -8.79
N THR A 142 -7.93 -13.77 -9.08
CA THR A 142 -8.52 -14.09 -10.40
C THR A 142 -9.76 -13.23 -10.65
N SER A 143 -10.59 -13.01 -9.64
CA SER A 143 -11.78 -12.16 -9.77
C SER A 143 -11.43 -10.70 -10.00
N ASP A 144 -10.42 -10.16 -9.31
CA ASP A 144 -9.96 -8.79 -9.53
C ASP A 144 -9.43 -8.58 -10.95
N TYR A 145 -8.66 -9.54 -11.46
CA TYR A 145 -8.09 -9.42 -12.80
C TYR A 145 -9.20 -9.53 -13.87
N ASN A 146 -10.17 -10.42 -13.68
CA ASN A 146 -11.34 -10.49 -14.55
C ASN A 146 -12.20 -9.22 -14.46
N ALA A 147 -12.31 -8.58 -13.29
CA ALA A 147 -12.99 -7.30 -13.15
C ALA A 147 -12.28 -6.21 -13.97
N PHE A 148 -10.94 -6.20 -14.00
CA PHE A 148 -10.19 -5.33 -14.91
C PHE A 148 -10.47 -5.63 -16.39
N LEU A 149 -10.40 -6.91 -16.80
CA LEU A 149 -10.64 -7.29 -18.20
C LEU A 149 -12.04 -6.93 -18.71
N ASN A 150 -13.02 -6.88 -17.82
CA ASN A 150 -14.42 -6.55 -18.15
C ASN A 150 -14.80 -5.10 -17.79
N GLY A 151 -13.86 -4.32 -17.25
CA GLY A 151 -14.13 -3.00 -16.71
C GLY A 151 -13.92 -1.86 -17.71
N GLY A 152 -14.32 -0.65 -17.32
CA GLY A 152 -14.33 0.53 -18.20
C GLY A 152 -12.97 0.94 -18.77
N ASN A 153 -11.87 0.55 -18.12
CA ASN A 153 -10.52 0.86 -18.61
C ASN A 153 -9.99 -0.18 -19.62
N ALA A 154 -10.61 -1.35 -19.77
CA ALA A 154 -10.10 -2.44 -20.60
C ALA A 154 -9.97 -2.05 -22.09
N ALA A 155 -10.85 -1.20 -22.61
CA ALA A 155 -10.85 -0.81 -24.03
C ALA A 155 -9.57 -0.05 -24.45
N GLY A 156 -8.92 0.65 -23.51
CA GLY A 156 -7.69 1.41 -23.78
C GLY A 156 -6.42 0.78 -23.22
N ARG A 157 -6.52 -0.37 -22.54
CA ARG A 157 -5.44 -0.93 -21.71
C ARG A 157 -5.31 -2.44 -21.95
N VAL A 158 -4.10 -2.91 -22.20
CA VAL A 158 -3.85 -4.32 -22.58
C VAL A 158 -3.75 -5.25 -21.37
N GLY A 159 -3.26 -4.75 -20.23
CA GLY A 159 -3.01 -5.58 -19.06
C GLY A 159 -2.65 -4.77 -17.82
N ILE A 160 -2.47 -5.49 -16.71
CA ILE A 160 -2.03 -4.93 -15.43
C ILE A 160 -0.54 -5.23 -15.25
N VAL A 161 0.20 -4.20 -14.84
CA VAL A 161 1.50 -4.38 -14.19
C VAL A 161 1.29 -4.34 -12.68
N GLN A 162 1.86 -5.29 -11.95
CA GLN A 162 1.87 -5.28 -10.48
C GLN A 162 3.26 -5.70 -10.00
N VAL A 163 3.87 -4.91 -9.12
CA VAL A 163 5.18 -5.19 -8.55
C VAL A 163 5.20 -4.91 -7.04
N PRO A 164 5.86 -5.77 -6.22
CA PRO A 164 5.93 -5.57 -4.78
C PRO A 164 6.96 -4.50 -4.41
N THR A 165 6.61 -3.56 -3.55
CA THR A 165 7.48 -2.41 -3.24
C THR A 165 8.10 -2.47 -1.85
N LEU A 166 7.31 -2.73 -0.81
CA LEU A 166 7.77 -2.81 0.58
C LEU A 166 6.96 -3.83 1.39
N ALA A 167 7.45 -4.14 2.59
CA ALA A 167 6.75 -4.90 3.61
C ALA A 167 6.55 -4.06 4.87
N GLY A 168 5.58 -4.43 5.70
CA GLY A 168 5.44 -3.84 7.03
C GLY A 168 4.68 -4.73 8.00
N ALA A 169 4.72 -4.37 9.28
CA ALA A 169 3.97 -5.03 10.33
C ALA A 169 2.51 -4.52 10.45
N ILE A 170 1.61 -5.45 10.77
CA ILE A 170 0.23 -5.15 11.18
C ILE A 170 0.16 -5.22 12.70
N ALA A 171 0.16 -4.05 13.34
CA ALA A 171 -0.01 -3.95 14.78
C ALA A 171 -1.46 -4.23 15.19
N LEU A 172 -1.63 -4.64 16.45
CA LEU A 172 -2.93 -4.86 17.07
C LEU A 172 -3.20 -3.74 18.09
N PRO A 173 -3.76 -2.59 17.67
CA PRO A 173 -4.11 -1.51 18.59
C PRO A 173 -5.18 -1.95 19.60
N GLN A 174 -5.10 -1.43 20.82
CA GLN A 174 -5.95 -1.82 21.95
C GLN A 174 -6.33 -0.62 22.84
N SER A 175 -7.45 -0.74 23.58
CA SER A 175 -7.94 0.28 24.52
C SER A 175 -8.22 -0.22 25.95
N THR A 176 -7.59 -1.32 26.34
CA THR A 176 -7.58 -1.84 27.72
C THR A 176 -6.77 -0.92 28.67
N PRO A 177 -6.99 -1.00 30.00
CA PRO A 177 -6.25 -0.23 31.00
C PRO A 177 -4.74 -0.52 31.08
N THR A 178 -4.26 -1.69 30.64
CA THR A 178 -2.83 -2.05 30.64
C THR A 178 -2.11 -1.52 29.40
N ALA A 179 -1.06 -0.72 29.59
CA ALA A 179 -0.44 0.07 28.51
C ALA A 179 0.28 -0.79 27.48
N SER A 180 0.85 -1.90 27.94
CA SER A 180 1.59 -2.84 27.12
C SER A 180 1.43 -4.23 27.70
N PHE A 181 0.99 -5.17 26.86
CA PHE A 181 1.02 -6.59 27.18
C PHE A 181 1.23 -7.40 25.90
N ASN A 182 1.61 -8.66 26.07
CA ASN A 182 1.93 -9.57 24.98
C ASN A 182 0.78 -10.56 24.75
N LEU A 183 0.31 -10.66 23.51
CA LEU A 183 -0.54 -11.77 23.08
C LEU A 183 0.30 -12.90 22.52
N THR A 184 0.03 -14.13 22.97
CA THR A 184 0.53 -15.31 22.26
C THR A 184 -0.21 -15.47 20.93
N ALA A 185 0.39 -16.20 19.97
CA ALA A 185 -0.29 -16.54 18.72
C ALA A 185 -1.64 -17.26 18.96
N ALA A 186 -1.68 -18.15 19.97
CA ALA A 186 -2.90 -18.84 20.40
C ALA A 186 -3.99 -17.86 20.85
N GLN A 187 -3.66 -16.86 21.66
CA GLN A 187 -4.63 -15.85 22.10
C GLN A 187 -5.13 -14.98 20.95
N VAL A 188 -4.26 -14.63 19.99
CA VAL A 188 -4.71 -13.94 18.76
C VAL A 188 -5.74 -14.80 18.02
N CYS A 189 -5.47 -16.11 17.84
CA CYS A 189 -6.42 -17.02 17.23
C CYS A 189 -7.75 -17.10 17.98
N GLN A 190 -7.71 -17.29 19.30
CA GLN A 190 -8.89 -17.43 20.15
C GLN A 190 -9.76 -16.17 20.15
N ILE A 191 -9.16 -14.99 20.22
CA ILE A 191 -9.88 -13.71 20.23
C ILE A 191 -10.57 -13.48 18.88
N TYR A 192 -9.83 -13.61 17.77
CA TYR A 192 -10.36 -13.33 16.43
C TYR A 192 -11.25 -14.44 15.87
N SER A 193 -11.31 -15.62 16.49
CA SER A 193 -12.32 -16.63 16.18
C SER A 193 -13.57 -16.50 17.05
N GLY A 194 -13.58 -15.56 18.01
CA GLY A 194 -14.64 -15.39 19.00
C GLY A 194 -14.67 -16.44 20.11
N LEU A 195 -13.70 -17.38 20.14
CA LEU A 195 -13.60 -18.41 21.19
C LEU A 195 -13.33 -17.79 22.56
N VAL A 196 -12.50 -16.73 22.58
CA VAL A 196 -12.32 -15.84 23.72
C VAL A 196 -12.98 -14.51 23.40
N SER A 197 -13.94 -14.10 24.22
CA SER A 197 -14.73 -12.88 24.00
C SER A 197 -14.74 -11.91 25.18
N ASP A 198 -14.01 -12.21 26.26
CA ASP A 198 -13.88 -11.37 27.44
C ASP A 198 -12.40 -11.25 27.86
N TRP A 199 -11.96 -10.03 28.22
CA TRP A 199 -10.57 -9.75 28.60
C TRP A 199 -10.12 -10.50 29.87
N SER A 200 -11.05 -10.95 30.71
CA SER A 200 -10.74 -11.78 31.89
C SER A 200 -10.10 -13.12 31.53
N SER A 201 -10.33 -13.61 30.30
CA SER A 201 -9.72 -14.84 29.77
C SER A 201 -8.39 -14.60 29.05
N VAL A 202 -7.91 -13.36 29.02
CA VAL A 202 -6.66 -12.97 28.34
C VAL A 202 -5.62 -12.63 29.40
N SER A 203 -4.68 -13.56 29.64
CA SER A 203 -3.58 -13.33 30.58
C SER A 203 -2.79 -12.07 30.23
N GLY A 204 -2.51 -11.24 31.23
CA GLY A 204 -1.75 -10.00 31.05
C GLY A 204 -2.57 -8.80 30.55
N SER A 205 -3.86 -8.97 30.22
CA SER A 205 -4.75 -7.84 29.90
C SER A 205 -4.91 -6.86 31.07
N GLY A 206 -4.79 -7.36 32.31
CA GLY A 206 -4.98 -6.60 33.54
C GLY A 206 -6.41 -6.07 33.70
N THR A 207 -7.37 -6.61 32.96
CA THR A 207 -8.76 -6.12 32.94
C THR A 207 -9.76 -7.23 32.58
N SER A 208 -11.05 -6.90 32.68
CA SER A 208 -12.17 -7.77 32.35
C SER A 208 -13.20 -7.04 31.51
N GLY A 209 -14.07 -7.78 30.83
CA GLY A 209 -15.19 -7.26 30.07
C GLY A 209 -15.13 -7.63 28.59
N PRO A 210 -16.24 -7.43 27.86
CA PRO A 210 -16.37 -7.91 26.49
C PRO A 210 -15.30 -7.30 25.57
N ILE A 211 -14.60 -8.16 24.83
CA ILE A 211 -13.64 -7.77 23.80
C ILE A 211 -14.40 -7.29 22.57
N LYS A 212 -14.28 -6.01 22.27
CA LYS A 212 -14.84 -5.42 21.04
C LYS A 212 -13.81 -5.51 19.91
N ILE A 213 -14.23 -6.01 18.75
CA ILE A 213 -13.35 -6.14 17.57
C ILE A 213 -13.64 -5.00 16.62
N VAL A 214 -12.65 -4.12 16.45
CA VAL A 214 -12.67 -3.06 15.45
C VAL A 214 -12.08 -3.61 14.16
N TYR A 215 -12.84 -3.55 13.07
CA TYR A 215 -12.46 -4.15 11.79
C TYR A 215 -12.70 -3.19 10.63
N ARG A 216 -12.06 -3.48 9.50
CA ARG A 216 -12.20 -2.71 8.26
C ARG A 216 -13.52 -3.05 7.55
N THR A 217 -14.33 -2.03 7.27
CA THR A 217 -15.58 -2.19 6.49
C THR A 217 -15.35 -2.13 4.99
N ASP A 218 -14.26 -1.50 4.57
CA ASP A 218 -13.86 -1.33 3.17
C ASP A 218 -12.93 -2.46 2.69
N GLY A 219 -12.88 -2.68 1.37
CA GLY A 219 -11.98 -3.67 0.77
C GLY A 219 -10.51 -3.34 1.05
N SER A 220 -9.87 -4.15 1.89
CA SER A 220 -8.64 -3.79 2.59
C SER A 220 -7.53 -4.82 2.41
N GLY A 221 -6.36 -4.36 1.95
CA GLY A 221 -5.13 -5.14 1.92
C GLY A 221 -4.62 -5.52 3.31
N THR A 222 -4.72 -4.62 4.30
CA THR A 222 -4.45 -4.93 5.71
C THR A 222 -5.28 -6.13 6.18
N THR A 223 -6.57 -6.17 5.82
CA THR A 223 -7.47 -7.28 6.17
C THR A 223 -7.06 -8.57 5.49
N PHE A 224 -6.69 -8.52 4.21
CA PHE A 224 -6.21 -9.68 3.48
C PHE A 224 -4.94 -10.26 4.14
N ALA A 225 -3.95 -9.43 4.44
CA ALA A 225 -2.72 -9.87 5.08
C ALA A 225 -2.96 -10.38 6.52
N PHE A 226 -3.80 -9.71 7.30
CA PHE A 226 -4.15 -10.14 8.66
C PHE A 226 -4.89 -11.48 8.66
N THR A 227 -5.89 -11.63 7.80
CA THR A 227 -6.65 -12.89 7.68
C THR A 227 -5.82 -14.02 7.06
N SER A 228 -4.82 -13.70 6.23
CA SER A 228 -3.79 -14.66 5.79
C SER A 228 -2.95 -15.19 6.95
N TYR A 229 -2.54 -14.32 7.87
CA TYR A 229 -1.86 -14.73 9.10
C TYR A 229 -2.76 -15.62 9.96
N LEU A 230 -4.02 -15.23 10.18
CA LEU A 230 -4.97 -16.05 10.95
C LEU A 230 -5.19 -17.42 10.30
N ALA A 231 -5.39 -17.48 8.98
CA ALA A 231 -5.58 -18.74 8.27
C ALA A 231 -4.37 -19.67 8.43
N ARG A 232 -3.15 -19.16 8.27
CA ARG A 232 -1.92 -19.96 8.40
C ARG A 232 -1.65 -20.42 9.84
N THR A 233 -2.00 -19.59 10.82
CA THR A 233 -1.61 -19.80 12.23
C THR A 233 -2.68 -20.54 13.04
N CYS A 234 -3.95 -20.36 12.68
CA CYS A 234 -5.07 -20.77 13.52
C CYS A 234 -5.85 -21.96 12.95
N ASN A 235 -5.95 -22.10 11.62
CA ASN A 235 -6.75 -23.15 11.00
C ASN A 235 -6.20 -24.54 11.36
N GLY A 236 -7.10 -25.46 11.72
CA GLY A 236 -6.72 -26.82 12.13
C GLY A 236 -6.10 -26.93 13.53
N THR A 237 -6.06 -25.85 14.30
CA THR A 237 -5.58 -25.86 15.70
C THR A 237 -6.74 -25.93 16.68
N SER A 238 -6.45 -26.27 17.95
CA SER A 238 -7.42 -26.20 19.06
C SER A 238 -7.67 -24.78 19.58
N ASN A 239 -7.03 -23.76 18.99
CA ASN A 239 -7.15 -22.37 19.41
C ASN A 239 -8.34 -21.65 18.74
N VAL A 240 -9.13 -22.37 17.95
CA VAL A 240 -10.35 -21.90 17.30
C VAL A 240 -11.47 -22.92 17.52
N PRO A 241 -12.76 -22.55 17.40
CA PRO A 241 -13.85 -23.52 17.49
C PRO A 241 -13.72 -24.64 16.45
N SER A 242 -14.23 -25.83 16.77
CA SER A 242 -14.19 -26.96 15.84
C SER A 242 -14.87 -26.59 14.51
N GLY A 243 -14.19 -26.88 13.39
CA GLY A 243 -14.65 -26.53 12.04
C GLY A 243 -14.50 -25.06 11.66
N PHE A 244 -14.04 -24.19 12.56
CA PHE A 244 -13.82 -22.78 12.27
C PHE A 244 -12.59 -22.60 11.37
N THR A 245 -12.78 -21.97 10.20
CA THR A 245 -11.71 -21.75 9.22
C THR A 245 -11.69 -20.30 8.78
N PHE A 246 -10.59 -19.60 9.09
CA PHE A 246 -10.34 -18.29 8.50
C PHE A 246 -10.03 -18.42 7.01
N THR A 247 -10.64 -17.58 6.20
CA THR A 247 -10.40 -17.51 4.76
C THR A 247 -9.72 -16.17 4.43
N PRO A 248 -8.50 -16.15 3.86
CA PRO A 248 -7.85 -14.90 3.51
C PRO A 248 -8.72 -14.07 2.54
N ASN A 249 -9.09 -12.86 2.93
CA ASN A 249 -10.01 -12.03 2.15
C ASN A 249 -9.79 -10.54 2.42
N GLN A 250 -10.05 -9.70 1.42
CA GLN A 250 -10.00 -8.24 1.56
C GLN A 250 -11.18 -7.68 2.34
N THR A 251 -12.27 -8.43 2.44
CA THR A 251 -13.46 -8.12 3.23
C THR A 251 -13.45 -8.98 4.48
N PHE A 252 -13.36 -8.36 5.66
CA PHE A 252 -13.23 -9.11 6.92
C PHE A 252 -14.45 -10.00 7.20
N ASN A 253 -15.65 -9.56 6.80
CA ASN A 253 -16.86 -10.35 6.90
C ASN A 253 -16.75 -11.69 6.14
N SER A 254 -16.17 -11.68 4.95
CA SER A 254 -15.99 -12.88 4.14
C SER A 254 -14.83 -13.76 4.61
N ALA A 255 -14.02 -13.29 5.56
CA ALA A 255 -12.92 -14.06 6.13
C ALA A 255 -13.34 -14.97 7.29
N LEU A 256 -14.56 -14.81 7.79
CA LEU A 256 -15.08 -15.47 8.98
C LEU A 256 -16.24 -16.41 8.63
N PRO A 257 -16.25 -17.66 9.13
CA PRO A 257 -17.44 -18.51 9.09
C PRO A 257 -18.62 -17.81 9.79
N GLY A 258 -19.75 -17.65 9.10
CA GLY A 258 -20.93 -16.96 9.64
C GLY A 258 -20.84 -15.42 9.67
N GLY A 259 -19.75 -14.84 9.17
CA GLY A 259 -19.56 -13.40 9.08
C GLY A 259 -19.31 -12.69 10.42
N VAL A 260 -19.03 -11.40 10.35
CA VAL A 260 -18.72 -10.54 11.51
C VAL A 260 -19.84 -10.56 12.54
N SER A 261 -21.11 -10.48 12.10
CA SER A 261 -22.27 -10.50 13.00
C SER A 261 -22.39 -11.84 13.74
N GLY A 262 -22.16 -12.96 13.04
CA GLY A 262 -22.22 -14.29 13.63
C GLY A 262 -21.13 -14.54 14.68
N VAL A 263 -19.92 -14.03 14.46
CA VAL A 263 -18.78 -14.26 15.37
C VAL A 263 -18.76 -13.29 16.54
N TYR A 264 -19.09 -12.02 16.32
CA TYR A 264 -18.90 -10.97 17.33
C TYR A 264 -20.20 -10.33 17.84
N GLY A 265 -21.30 -10.43 17.10
CA GLY A 265 -22.56 -9.76 17.46
C GLY A 265 -22.37 -8.27 17.70
N SER A 266 -22.88 -7.77 18.83
CA SER A 266 -22.75 -6.36 19.24
C SER A 266 -21.33 -5.91 19.59
N ARG A 267 -20.36 -6.84 19.66
CA ARG A 267 -18.94 -6.52 19.90
C ARG A 267 -18.21 -6.09 18.62
N ALA A 268 -18.84 -6.20 17.44
CA ALA A 268 -18.26 -5.76 16.17
C ALA A 268 -18.37 -4.25 15.99
N ILE A 269 -17.25 -3.61 15.64
CA ILE A 269 -17.21 -2.17 15.31
C ILE A 269 -16.56 -2.00 13.95
N GLY A 270 -17.34 -1.54 12.97
CA GLY A 270 -16.83 -1.24 11.64
C GLY A 270 -16.16 0.13 11.57
N ALA A 271 -15.01 0.23 10.90
CA ALA A 271 -14.35 1.49 10.58
C ALA A 271 -13.71 1.45 9.19
N SER A 272 -13.58 2.62 8.55
CA SER A 272 -12.95 2.76 7.22
C SER A 272 -11.48 3.14 7.33
N GLY A 273 -10.62 2.48 6.55
CA GLY A 273 -9.18 2.76 6.55
C GLY A 273 -8.46 2.34 7.83
N ASN A 274 -7.12 2.31 7.81
CA ASN A 274 -6.37 2.09 9.04
C ASN A 274 -6.57 3.28 10.00
N ASN A 275 -6.64 4.51 9.48
CA ASN A 275 -6.89 5.71 10.28
C ASN A 275 -8.18 5.60 11.12
N GLY A 276 -9.29 5.15 10.51
CA GLY A 276 -10.56 4.96 11.21
C GLY A 276 -10.52 3.82 12.22
N VAL A 277 -9.85 2.70 11.90
CA VAL A 277 -9.68 1.59 12.85
C VAL A 277 -8.90 2.04 14.09
N VAL A 278 -7.76 2.70 13.90
CA VAL A 278 -6.92 3.19 15.01
C VAL A 278 -7.66 4.24 15.84
N THR A 279 -8.35 5.18 15.19
CA THR A 279 -9.17 6.21 15.87
C THR A 279 -10.26 5.55 16.70
N SER A 280 -10.99 4.59 16.12
CA SER A 280 -12.11 3.91 16.77
C SER A 280 -11.66 3.12 18.00
N VAL A 281 -10.52 2.43 17.92
CA VAL A 281 -9.93 1.75 19.08
C VAL A 281 -9.50 2.77 20.13
N ARG A 282 -8.69 3.76 19.74
CA ARG A 282 -8.03 4.66 20.69
C ARG A 282 -8.99 5.63 21.38
N VAL A 283 -9.96 6.17 20.65
CA VAL A 283 -10.77 7.32 21.08
C VAL A 283 -12.21 6.94 21.40
N THR A 284 -12.81 6.06 20.58
CA THR A 284 -14.27 5.88 20.60
C THR A 284 -14.72 4.70 21.45
N ASN A 285 -13.90 3.66 21.59
CA ASN A 285 -14.34 2.39 22.16
C ASN A 285 -13.37 1.87 23.23
N SER A 286 -13.87 1.65 24.44
CA SER A 286 -13.19 0.88 25.49
C SER A 286 -13.26 -0.62 25.22
N ASN A 287 -12.30 -1.37 25.80
CA ASN A 287 -12.17 -2.82 25.65
C ASN A 287 -12.06 -3.29 24.20
N ALA A 288 -11.55 -2.42 23.32
CA ALA A 288 -11.43 -2.67 21.90
C ALA A 288 -10.06 -3.25 21.54
N LEU A 289 -10.05 -4.11 20.53
CA LEU A 289 -8.88 -4.61 19.83
C LEU A 289 -9.13 -4.47 18.32
N GLY A 290 -8.15 -3.95 17.59
CA GLY A 290 -8.21 -3.81 16.14
C GLY A 290 -6.96 -4.36 15.47
N TYR A 291 -6.88 -4.20 14.15
CA TYR A 291 -5.68 -4.48 13.37
C TYR A 291 -5.45 -3.34 12.36
N ALA A 292 -4.24 -2.80 12.32
CA ALA A 292 -3.88 -1.70 11.44
C ALA A 292 -2.38 -1.77 11.11
N ASP A 293 -1.94 -1.04 10.08
CA ASP A 293 -0.49 -0.87 9.90
C ASP A 293 0.10 -0.19 11.14
N VAL A 294 1.32 -0.59 11.48
CA VAL A 294 2.02 -0.05 12.66
C VAL A 294 2.31 1.44 12.53
N GLY A 295 2.47 1.96 11.31
CA GLY A 295 2.71 3.39 11.07
C GLY A 295 1.57 4.26 11.59
N GLU A 296 0.34 3.95 11.19
CA GLU A 296 -0.87 4.64 11.64
C GLU A 296 -1.07 4.53 13.15
N VAL A 297 -0.81 3.36 13.74
CA VAL A 297 -0.87 3.13 15.20
C VAL A 297 0.09 4.06 15.94
N LEU A 298 1.32 4.19 15.45
CA LEU A 298 2.33 5.06 16.05
C LEU A 298 2.02 6.54 15.84
N LEU A 299 1.58 6.94 14.65
CA LEU A 299 1.24 8.33 14.33
C LEU A 299 0.09 8.87 15.18
N GLN A 300 -0.91 8.04 15.49
CA GLN A 300 -2.00 8.43 16.37
C GLN A 300 -1.68 8.24 17.85
N ALA A 301 -0.48 7.77 18.21
CA ALA A 301 -0.11 7.39 19.58
C ALA A 301 -1.13 6.43 20.21
N ALA A 302 -1.59 5.45 19.45
CA ALA A 302 -2.45 4.39 19.97
C ALA A 302 -1.62 3.35 20.72
N ARG A 303 -2.20 2.79 21.78
CA ARG A 303 -1.61 1.64 22.48
C ARG A 303 -1.81 0.40 21.61
N TYR A 304 -0.87 -0.52 21.67
CA TYR A 304 -0.91 -1.80 20.95
C TYR A 304 -0.28 -2.90 21.79
N VAL A 305 -0.57 -4.15 21.42
CA VAL A 305 0.06 -5.33 22.03
C VAL A 305 1.30 -5.77 21.25
N THR A 306 2.25 -6.36 21.95
CA THR A 306 3.26 -7.22 21.29
C THR A 306 2.65 -8.57 20.99
N VAL A 307 3.19 -9.28 20.00
CA VAL A 307 2.69 -10.61 19.60
C VAL A 307 3.83 -11.60 19.58
N ALA A 308 3.65 -12.72 20.30
CA ALA A 308 4.64 -13.79 20.45
C ALA A 308 6.03 -13.30 20.89
N GLY A 309 6.08 -12.25 21.72
CA GLY A 309 7.31 -11.63 22.21
C GLY A 309 7.92 -10.58 21.28
N PHE A 310 7.33 -10.35 20.10
CA PHE A 310 7.84 -9.40 19.11
C PHE A 310 7.05 -8.09 19.14
N ASP A 311 7.78 -6.98 19.03
CA ASP A 311 7.23 -5.64 18.86
C ASP A 311 7.08 -5.32 17.35
N PRO A 312 5.87 -4.98 16.85
CA PRO A 312 5.68 -4.61 15.44
C PRO A 312 6.53 -3.41 15.01
N LYS A 313 6.89 -2.50 15.92
CA LYS A 313 7.76 -1.33 15.65
C LYS A 313 9.16 -1.74 15.19
N ASN A 314 9.61 -2.94 15.57
CA ASN A 314 10.92 -3.47 15.22
C ASN A 314 10.93 -4.28 13.92
N PHE A 315 9.79 -4.41 13.24
CA PHE A 315 9.77 -5.01 11.91
C PHE A 315 10.67 -4.23 10.96
N GLY A 316 11.51 -4.95 10.20
CA GLY A 316 12.45 -4.32 9.28
C GLY A 316 13.71 -3.76 9.94
N LYS A 317 14.07 -4.25 11.14
CA LYS A 317 15.32 -3.88 11.82
C LYS A 317 16.20 -5.10 12.06
N ASP A 318 17.51 -4.89 12.03
CA ASP A 318 18.49 -5.88 12.47
C ASP A 318 18.56 -5.98 14.02
N SER A 319 19.39 -6.88 14.54
CA SER A 319 19.59 -7.07 15.98
C SER A 319 20.14 -5.84 16.71
N SER A 320 20.72 -4.89 15.98
CA SER A 320 21.23 -3.62 16.50
C SER A 320 20.19 -2.48 16.40
N GLY A 321 19.00 -2.76 15.86
CA GLY A 321 17.93 -1.78 15.68
C GLY A 321 18.08 -0.93 14.43
N ASN A 322 19.01 -1.24 13.52
CA ASN A 322 19.17 -0.49 12.27
C ASN A 322 18.18 -0.98 11.20
N PRO A 323 17.68 -0.10 10.32
CA PRO A 323 16.83 -0.51 9.20
C PRO A 323 17.51 -1.56 8.32
N ALA A 324 16.81 -2.67 8.08
CA ALA A 324 17.27 -3.80 7.28
C ALA A 324 16.17 -4.26 6.30
N PRO A 325 16.49 -4.52 5.02
CA PRO A 325 15.52 -5.05 4.08
C PRO A 325 15.00 -6.43 4.47
N VAL A 326 13.72 -6.70 4.17
CA VAL A 326 13.21 -8.07 4.13
C VAL A 326 13.77 -8.75 2.88
N THR A 327 14.74 -9.64 3.08
CA THR A 327 15.41 -10.33 1.98
C THR A 327 14.60 -11.55 1.55
N LEU A 328 14.18 -11.57 0.29
CA LEU A 328 13.44 -12.66 -0.31
C LEU A 328 14.33 -13.41 -1.31
N ALA A 329 14.20 -14.74 -1.37
CA ALA A 329 14.80 -15.50 -2.46
C ALA A 329 14.22 -15.04 -3.80
N ALA A 330 15.03 -15.03 -4.87
CA ALA A 330 14.56 -14.62 -6.20
C ALA A 330 13.34 -15.44 -6.68
N SER A 331 13.29 -16.73 -6.33
CA SER A 331 12.18 -17.65 -6.62
C SER A 331 10.88 -17.32 -5.88
N ALA A 332 10.93 -16.50 -4.82
CA ALA A 332 9.74 -16.04 -4.13
C ALA A 332 8.93 -15.04 -4.97
N LEU A 333 9.55 -14.36 -5.95
CA LEU A 333 8.85 -13.42 -6.83
C LEU A 333 8.28 -14.13 -8.06
N LEU A 334 7.09 -14.68 -7.90
CA LEU A 334 6.34 -15.35 -8.96
C LEU A 334 5.99 -14.37 -10.08
N SER A 335 5.85 -14.88 -11.30
CA SER A 335 5.48 -14.11 -12.50
C SER A 335 4.27 -14.74 -13.17
N GLY A 336 3.34 -13.91 -13.64
CA GLY A 336 2.12 -14.39 -14.27
C GLY A 336 1.17 -15.07 -13.29
N ARG A 337 1.22 -14.68 -12.01
CA ARG A 337 0.44 -15.28 -10.92
C ARG A 337 -0.44 -14.27 -10.19
N VAL A 338 -1.63 -14.73 -9.83
CA VAL A 338 -2.62 -14.07 -8.97
C VAL A 338 -2.87 -14.91 -7.72
N LEU A 339 -3.53 -14.35 -6.70
CA LEU A 339 -3.74 -15.01 -5.42
C LEU A 339 -5.23 -15.00 -5.03
N ASP A 340 -5.83 -16.20 -4.97
CA ASP A 340 -7.22 -16.42 -4.55
C ASP A 340 -7.24 -17.01 -3.14
N GLY A 341 -7.39 -16.16 -2.14
CA GLY A 341 -7.20 -16.54 -0.74
C GLY A 341 -5.75 -16.94 -0.48
N ALA A 342 -5.51 -18.24 -0.28
CA ALA A 342 -4.17 -18.82 -0.15
C ALA A 342 -3.67 -19.52 -1.44
N THR A 343 -4.51 -19.61 -2.47
CA THR A 343 -4.23 -20.40 -3.67
C THR A 343 -3.61 -19.54 -4.76
N VAL A 344 -2.42 -19.93 -5.21
CA VAL A 344 -1.72 -19.26 -6.32
C VAL A 344 -2.26 -19.76 -7.65
N ASN A 345 -2.85 -18.87 -8.44
CA ASN A 345 -3.40 -19.17 -9.76
C ASN A 345 -2.64 -18.44 -10.87
N ALA A 346 -2.81 -18.89 -12.11
CA ALA A 346 -2.30 -18.17 -13.27
C ALA A 346 -3.14 -16.92 -13.54
N VAL A 347 -2.52 -15.85 -14.06
CA VAL A 347 -3.25 -14.67 -14.53
C VAL A 347 -4.28 -15.09 -15.60
N PRO A 348 -5.58 -14.75 -15.41
CA PRO A 348 -6.64 -15.16 -16.34
C PRO A 348 -6.61 -14.34 -17.65
N GLY A 349 -7.56 -14.64 -18.54
CA GLY A 349 -7.72 -13.95 -19.83
C GLY A 349 -6.82 -14.46 -20.95
N SER A 350 -6.95 -13.85 -22.14
CA SER A 350 -6.28 -14.25 -23.39
C SER A 350 -5.06 -13.40 -23.75
N GLY A 351 -4.63 -12.49 -22.87
CA GLY A 351 -3.43 -11.68 -23.08
C GLY A 351 -2.16 -12.53 -23.27
N SER A 352 -1.18 -11.99 -23.99
CA SER A 352 0.08 -12.70 -24.25
C SER A 352 0.81 -13.05 -22.94
N THR A 353 1.65 -14.10 -22.98
CA THR A 353 2.49 -14.49 -21.83
C THR A 353 3.33 -13.32 -21.32
N ALA A 354 3.84 -12.46 -22.21
CA ALA A 354 4.60 -11.28 -21.84
C ALA A 354 3.78 -10.30 -20.98
N VAL A 355 2.54 -10.02 -21.37
CA VAL A 355 1.63 -9.15 -20.61
C VAL A 355 1.27 -9.78 -19.28
N LYS A 356 0.93 -11.08 -19.26
CA LYS A 356 0.60 -11.79 -18.02
C LYS A 356 1.76 -11.77 -17.02
N ASN A 357 2.99 -11.92 -17.51
CA ASN A 357 4.20 -11.90 -16.68
C ASN A 357 4.48 -10.56 -16.00
N CYS A 358 3.77 -9.48 -16.39
CA CYS A 358 3.82 -8.18 -15.73
C CYS A 358 3.13 -8.15 -14.36
N VAL A 359 2.32 -9.18 -14.03
CA VAL A 359 1.80 -9.38 -12.68
C VAL A 359 2.82 -10.21 -11.89
N ARG A 360 3.50 -9.54 -10.95
CA ARG A 360 4.44 -10.16 -10.02
C ARG A 360 3.80 -10.31 -8.66
N LEU A 361 3.96 -11.50 -8.08
CA LEU A 361 3.38 -11.90 -6.80
C LEU A 361 4.48 -12.45 -5.91
N VAL A 362 4.63 -11.91 -4.70
CA VAL A 362 5.44 -12.59 -3.68
C VAL A 362 4.69 -13.84 -3.24
N ASN A 363 5.33 -14.99 -3.35
CA ASN A 363 4.77 -16.27 -2.96
C ASN A 363 4.30 -16.21 -1.50
N PRO A 364 3.01 -16.49 -1.20
CA PRO A 364 2.47 -16.39 0.16
C PRO A 364 3.11 -17.35 1.16
N SER A 365 3.83 -18.38 0.68
CA SER A 365 4.62 -19.30 1.51
C SER A 365 6.06 -18.83 1.76
N ALA A 366 6.49 -17.74 1.14
CA ALA A 366 7.83 -17.20 1.35
C ALA A 366 7.99 -16.77 2.82
N ALA A 367 9.04 -17.27 3.47
CA ALA A 367 9.35 -16.90 4.83
C ALA A 367 9.82 -15.43 4.89
N ILE A 368 9.22 -14.66 5.79
CA ILE A 368 9.74 -13.36 6.23
C ILE A 368 10.41 -13.63 7.58
N THR A 369 11.69 -13.98 7.54
CA THR A 369 12.47 -14.35 8.73
C THR A 369 12.84 -13.13 9.58
N ASN A 370 13.03 -13.33 10.89
CA ASN A 370 13.48 -12.30 11.86
C ASN A 370 12.54 -11.10 12.03
N ALA A 371 11.23 -11.31 11.94
CA ALA A 371 10.28 -10.22 12.03
C ALA A 371 9.05 -10.59 12.87
N TYR A 372 8.40 -9.55 13.40
CA TYR A 372 7.06 -9.62 13.97
C TYR A 372 6.11 -10.44 13.05
N PRO A 373 5.30 -11.36 13.60
CA PRO A 373 4.70 -12.46 12.83
C PRO A 373 3.54 -12.07 11.90
N ILE A 374 2.99 -10.87 12.06
CA ILE A 374 1.85 -10.39 11.27
C ILE A 374 2.33 -9.28 10.34
N ALA A 375 2.49 -9.61 9.06
CA ALA A 375 3.07 -8.70 8.08
C ALA A 375 2.28 -8.67 6.77
N ALA A 376 2.38 -7.56 6.05
CA ALA A 376 1.84 -7.39 4.70
C ALA A 376 2.97 -7.08 3.72
N ILE A 377 2.80 -7.54 2.48
CA ILE A 377 3.57 -7.06 1.32
C ILE A 377 2.66 -6.09 0.58
N THR A 378 3.15 -4.89 0.30
CA THR A 378 2.44 -3.92 -0.53
C THR A 378 2.99 -3.92 -1.96
N TYR A 379 2.12 -3.59 -2.89
CA TYR A 379 2.38 -3.57 -4.32
C TYR A 379 1.96 -2.23 -4.89
N LEU A 380 2.68 -1.80 -5.91
CA LEU A 380 2.15 -0.84 -6.86
C LEU A 380 1.62 -1.59 -8.08
N ALA A 381 0.45 -1.14 -8.56
CA ALA A 381 -0.13 -1.63 -9.79
C ALA A 381 -0.52 -0.47 -10.71
N GLY A 382 -0.52 -0.74 -12.00
CA GLY A 382 -0.84 0.20 -13.07
C GLY A 382 -1.19 -0.55 -14.34
N PHE A 383 -1.06 0.11 -15.48
CA PHE A 383 -1.36 -0.50 -16.78
C PHE A 383 -0.09 -0.84 -17.55
N THR A 384 -0.17 -1.88 -18.37
CA THR A 384 0.95 -2.25 -19.25
C THR A 384 1.04 -1.39 -20.51
N SER A 385 -0.02 -0.67 -20.85
CA SER A 385 -0.11 0.16 -22.06
C SER A 385 -1.08 1.31 -21.88
N GLY A 386 -1.10 2.24 -22.83
CA GLY A 386 -2.08 3.33 -22.85
C GLY A 386 -1.83 4.38 -21.78
N ASN A 387 -0.62 4.46 -21.22
CA ASN A 387 -0.23 5.42 -20.18
C ASN A 387 0.09 6.82 -20.74
N GLY A 388 -0.34 7.14 -21.96
CA GLY A 388 -0.17 8.47 -22.54
C GLY A 388 1.19 8.69 -23.21
N SER A 389 1.80 9.85 -22.98
CA SER A 389 3.03 10.28 -23.65
C SER A 389 4.25 9.49 -23.15
N THR A 390 5.33 9.48 -23.93
CA THR A 390 6.62 8.88 -23.49
C THR A 390 7.12 9.49 -22.17
N ALA A 391 6.90 10.79 -21.96
CA ALA A 391 7.28 11.46 -20.72
C ALA A 391 6.44 10.97 -19.53
N HIS A 392 5.13 10.79 -19.73
CA HIS A 392 4.23 10.26 -18.71
C HIS A 392 4.54 8.81 -18.35
N VAL A 393 4.80 7.97 -19.35
CA VAL A 393 5.27 6.58 -19.17
C VAL A 393 6.56 6.55 -18.34
N GLN A 394 7.51 7.44 -18.64
CA GLN A 394 8.76 7.53 -17.88
C GLN A 394 8.51 8.00 -16.45
N ALA A 395 7.62 8.97 -16.22
CA ALA A 395 7.25 9.41 -14.89
C ALA A 395 6.67 8.27 -14.04
N VAL A 396 5.79 7.43 -14.60
CA VAL A 396 5.26 6.24 -13.91
C VAL A 396 6.37 5.24 -13.60
N LYS A 397 7.29 4.97 -14.55
CA LYS A 397 8.46 4.10 -14.31
C LYS A 397 9.33 4.63 -13.19
N ASP A 398 9.63 5.91 -13.17
CA ASP A 398 10.47 6.55 -12.15
C ASP A 398 9.82 6.46 -10.76
N LEU A 399 8.50 6.67 -10.68
CA LEU A 399 7.73 6.50 -9.44
C LEU A 399 7.79 5.05 -8.93
N PHE A 400 7.74 4.04 -9.80
CA PHE A 400 7.82 2.64 -9.38
C PHE A 400 9.26 2.25 -9.03
N ASN A 401 10.24 2.74 -9.79
CA ASN A 401 11.65 2.40 -9.66
C ASN A 401 12.31 2.98 -8.41
N ILE A 402 11.77 4.07 -7.83
CA ILE A 402 12.31 4.64 -6.59
C ILE A 402 12.37 3.60 -5.45
N PHE A 403 11.44 2.65 -5.37
CA PHE A 403 11.44 1.61 -4.33
C PHE A 403 12.63 0.65 -4.43
N TYR A 404 13.21 0.54 -5.63
CA TYR A 404 14.31 -0.37 -5.95
C TYR A 404 15.67 0.34 -6.01
N ASN A 405 15.69 1.67 -6.02
CA ASN A 405 16.92 2.44 -6.06
C ASN A 405 17.50 2.63 -4.66
N THR A 406 18.44 1.77 -4.28
CA THR A 406 19.09 1.79 -2.95
C THR A 406 19.88 3.07 -2.67
N SER A 407 20.22 3.86 -3.69
CA SER A 407 21.00 5.09 -3.54
C SER A 407 20.14 6.32 -3.30
N THR A 408 18.87 6.30 -3.71
CA THR A 408 17.99 7.50 -3.64
C THR A 408 16.76 7.31 -2.78
N ARG A 409 16.32 6.06 -2.52
CA ARG A 409 15.13 5.82 -1.70
C ARG A 409 15.35 6.27 -0.24
N PRO A 410 14.37 6.93 0.39
CA PRO A 410 14.51 7.42 1.77
C PRO A 410 14.52 6.26 2.78
N ALA A 411 14.92 6.54 4.01
CA ALA A 411 14.66 5.61 5.11
C ALA A 411 13.14 5.45 5.32
N LEU A 412 12.69 4.24 5.63
CA LEU A 412 11.29 3.97 5.93
C LEU A 412 10.99 4.24 7.42
N PRO A 413 9.73 4.58 7.76
CA PRO A 413 9.31 4.68 9.16
C PRO A 413 9.40 3.33 9.87
N ASP A 414 9.38 3.39 11.20
CA ASP A 414 9.40 2.20 12.06
C ASP A 414 8.34 1.17 11.66
N GLY A 415 8.75 -0.09 11.65
CA GLY A 415 7.86 -1.22 11.35
C GLY A 415 7.63 -1.49 9.86
N PHE A 416 8.38 -0.83 8.98
CA PHE A 416 8.40 -1.08 7.54
C PHE A 416 9.80 -1.40 7.03
N ALA A 417 9.88 -2.18 5.95
CA ALA A 417 11.12 -2.59 5.32
C ALA A 417 10.99 -2.59 3.80
N TYR A 418 12.05 -2.19 3.12
CA TYR A 418 12.16 -2.47 1.68
C TYR A 418 12.37 -3.96 1.43
N LEU A 419 12.04 -4.41 0.22
CA LEU A 419 12.28 -5.78 -0.21
C LEU A 419 13.68 -5.91 -0.85
N GLY A 420 14.46 -6.86 -0.34
CA GLY A 420 15.76 -7.26 -0.88
C GLY A 420 15.68 -8.57 -1.67
N GLY A 421 16.72 -8.87 -2.45
CA GLY A 421 16.87 -10.14 -3.19
C GLY A 421 16.02 -10.29 -4.46
N ILE A 422 14.95 -9.50 -4.61
CA ILE A 422 14.06 -9.49 -5.78
C ILE A 422 14.13 -8.20 -6.61
N THR A 423 14.94 -7.23 -6.16
CA THR A 423 15.01 -5.85 -6.67
C THR A 423 15.22 -5.76 -8.17
N ALA A 424 16.25 -6.43 -8.70
CA ALA A 424 16.55 -6.40 -10.14
C ALA A 424 15.41 -6.98 -11.00
N SER A 425 14.77 -8.06 -10.54
CA SER A 425 13.66 -8.68 -11.27
C SER A 425 12.41 -7.81 -11.27
N ALA A 426 12.11 -7.16 -10.15
CA ALA A 426 10.99 -6.22 -10.06
C ALA A 426 11.23 -4.96 -10.90
N GLN A 427 12.44 -4.40 -10.86
CA GLN A 427 12.84 -3.24 -11.67
C GLN A 427 12.78 -3.55 -13.17
N ASN A 428 13.23 -4.73 -13.58
CA ASN A 428 13.10 -5.17 -14.96
C ASN A 428 11.62 -5.22 -15.39
N THR A 429 10.73 -5.78 -14.57
CA THR A 429 9.29 -5.76 -14.84
C THR A 429 8.77 -4.35 -15.03
N VAL A 430 9.11 -3.38 -14.17
CA VAL A 430 8.69 -1.98 -14.33
C VAL A 430 9.13 -1.44 -15.70
N ASN A 431 10.41 -1.62 -16.03
CA ASN A 431 11.01 -1.05 -17.23
C ASN A 431 10.42 -1.63 -18.53
N THR A 432 10.08 -2.91 -18.53
CA THR A 432 9.56 -3.60 -19.73
C THR A 432 8.04 -3.60 -19.83
N CYS A 433 7.33 -3.53 -18.70
CA CYS A 433 5.88 -3.68 -18.67
C CYS A 433 5.12 -2.37 -18.64
N VAL A 434 5.65 -1.29 -18.08
CA VAL A 434 4.99 0.02 -18.13
C VAL A 434 5.26 0.63 -19.52
N GLN A 435 4.22 0.78 -20.35
CA GLN A 435 4.35 1.31 -21.71
C GLN A 435 3.30 2.35 -22.07
#